data_AF-A0A1Y2AD98-F1
#
_entry.id   AF-A0A1Y2AD98-F1
#
_cell.length_a   1.000
_cell.length_b   1.000
_cell.length_c   1.000
_cell.angle_alpha   90.00
_cell.angle_beta   90.00
_cell.angle_gamma   90.00
#
_symmetry.space_group_name_H-M   'P 1'
#
loop_
_entity.id
_entity.type
_entity.pdbx_description
1 polymer ?
#
loop_
_entity_poly.entity_id
_entity_poly.type
_entity_poly.pdbx_seq_one_letter_code
_entity_poly.pdbx_strand_id
1 'polypeptide(L)'
;MSSLDNYFQEEDIEKNICRWNLNVYNCQDDAYYRSVYYIKSVIAIGVSLLDSVLIIYRMGIKRRNLITPYGIASIDGLLIFLLLYSYTMIFHAITILKAEFVQNMIVQEFSFQLQYIFVLIAIQVYLTGTLNASPRYQGSKFYYPRPRVVNIISVILLIIWSSAELTLTYLVGKDRNYFYTSSDKEKNDDIKNYKYVIYSRYMIFGIACIVIFILFLLFGLNLNRAAQRSLEDMYRNKKIKSNVVIPIRMAILKMRWINGSCSTIMAAFAVLFIIMGIMEQYIFENGAPLYANISKFLCIAMNLIPPALSFIVLLSIVYGEARTDIISVFPSTHFEEDDYQMNYTKQSQESGELI
;
A
#
# COMPACT_ATOMS: atom_id res chain seq x y z
N MET A 1 -43.59 -4.47 -17.35
CA MET A 1 -43.11 -5.32 -16.23
C MET A 1 -41.94 -6.17 -16.74
N SER A 2 -40.89 -5.51 -17.26
CA SER A 2 -39.83 -6.16 -18.07
C SER A 2 -38.49 -5.42 -17.94
N SER A 3 -38.12 -5.02 -16.73
CA SER A 3 -36.82 -4.38 -16.46
C SER A 3 -36.12 -4.94 -15.22
N LEU A 4 -36.65 -6.00 -14.60
CA LEU A 4 -35.99 -6.69 -13.49
C LEU A 4 -35.00 -7.77 -13.94
N ASP A 5 -35.08 -8.26 -15.19
CA ASP A 5 -34.26 -9.38 -15.67
C ASP A 5 -32.75 -9.05 -15.80
N ASN A 6 -32.34 -7.79 -15.60
CA ASN A 6 -30.94 -7.36 -15.69
C ASN A 6 -30.27 -7.12 -14.33
N TYR A 7 -30.98 -7.30 -13.21
CA TYR A 7 -30.47 -6.97 -11.88
C TYR A 7 -30.40 -8.21 -11.00
N PHE A 8 -29.26 -8.42 -10.34
CA PHE A 8 -29.09 -9.55 -9.44
C PHE A 8 -29.58 -9.24 -8.03
N GLN A 9 -30.40 -10.14 -7.49
CA GLN A 9 -30.90 -10.17 -6.12
C GLN A 9 -30.76 -11.59 -5.56
N GLU A 10 -30.34 -11.73 -4.30
CA GLU A 10 -30.35 -13.03 -3.61
C GLU A 10 -31.79 -13.39 -3.19
N GLU A 11 -32.28 -14.57 -3.59
CA GLU A 11 -33.69 -14.97 -3.44
C GLU A 11 -34.04 -15.46 -2.01
N ASP A 12 -33.06 -15.96 -1.24
CA ASP A 12 -33.26 -16.55 0.10
C ASP A 12 -32.47 -15.82 1.21
N ILE A 13 -33.11 -14.85 1.88
CA ILE A 13 -32.48 -13.98 2.89
C ILE A 13 -31.97 -14.75 4.12
N GLU A 14 -32.72 -15.76 4.59
CA GLU A 14 -32.44 -16.45 5.87
C GLU A 14 -31.33 -17.51 5.79
N LYS A 15 -30.91 -17.91 4.59
CA LYS A 15 -29.93 -19.00 4.38
C LYS A 15 -28.63 -18.54 3.71
N ASN A 16 -28.60 -17.34 3.12
CA ASN A 16 -27.48 -16.87 2.34
C ASN A 16 -26.55 -15.94 3.12
N ILE A 17 -25.26 -16.26 3.09
CA ILE A 17 -24.18 -15.41 3.62
C ILE A 17 -23.91 -14.29 2.61
N CYS A 18 -23.95 -13.03 3.05
CA CYS A 18 -23.72 -11.89 2.15
C CYS A 18 -22.34 -11.97 1.45
N ARG A 19 -22.35 -11.75 0.14
CA ARG A 19 -21.16 -11.48 -0.67
C ARG A 19 -20.73 -10.04 -0.49
N TRP A 20 -20.14 -9.75 0.67
CA TRP A 20 -19.81 -8.40 1.11
C TRP A 20 -18.94 -7.60 0.12
N ASN A 21 -18.16 -8.26 -0.75
CA ASN A 21 -17.37 -7.58 -1.80
C ASN A 21 -18.19 -7.02 -2.98
N LEU A 22 -19.47 -7.40 -3.10
CA LEU A 22 -20.36 -7.01 -4.19
C LEU A 22 -21.66 -6.34 -3.73
N ASN A 23 -22.29 -6.93 -2.71
CA ASN A 23 -23.55 -6.42 -2.18
C ASN A 23 -23.68 -6.80 -0.70
N VAL A 24 -24.34 -5.94 0.06
CA VAL A 24 -24.62 -6.10 1.49
C VAL A 24 -26.13 -6.05 1.79
N TYR A 25 -26.99 -6.04 0.77
CA TYR A 25 -28.45 -6.09 0.90
C TYR A 25 -29.01 -7.49 0.62
N ASN A 26 -30.16 -7.81 1.22
CA ASN A 26 -30.92 -9.05 1.04
C ASN A 26 -30.23 -10.34 1.51
N CYS A 27 -29.54 -10.28 2.65
CA CYS A 27 -28.93 -11.47 3.26
C CYS A 27 -28.91 -11.37 4.79
N GLN A 28 -28.75 -12.52 5.47
CA GLN A 28 -29.09 -12.74 6.89
C GLN A 28 -28.45 -11.74 7.87
N ASP A 29 -27.26 -11.22 7.56
CA ASP A 29 -26.45 -10.37 8.43
C ASP A 29 -26.15 -9.00 7.80
N ASP A 30 -27.03 -8.53 6.90
CA ASP A 30 -26.89 -7.28 6.16
C ASP A 30 -26.52 -6.06 7.04
N ALA A 31 -27.14 -5.89 8.21
CA ALA A 31 -26.89 -4.80 9.14
C ALA A 31 -25.44 -4.82 9.67
N TYR A 32 -24.89 -6.01 9.90
CA TYR A 32 -23.50 -6.17 10.32
C TYR A 32 -22.55 -5.74 9.20
N TYR A 33 -22.74 -6.25 7.98
CA TYR A 33 -21.90 -5.90 6.84
C TYR A 33 -21.98 -4.41 6.50
N ARG A 34 -23.19 -3.83 6.52
CA ARG A 34 -23.40 -2.38 6.33
C ARG A 34 -22.64 -1.55 7.37
N SER A 35 -22.68 -1.95 8.63
CA SER A 35 -21.93 -1.28 9.71
C SER A 35 -20.42 -1.26 9.45
N VAL A 36 -19.85 -2.38 8.97
CA VAL A 36 -18.43 -2.45 8.60
C VAL A 36 -18.10 -1.45 7.48
N TYR A 37 -18.96 -1.31 6.47
CA TYR A 37 -18.76 -0.36 5.38
C TYR A 37 -18.92 1.11 5.78
N TYR A 38 -19.78 1.42 6.75
CA TYR A 38 -19.83 2.76 7.36
C TYR A 38 -18.53 3.09 8.09
N ILE A 39 -18.02 2.18 8.92
CA ILE A 39 -16.75 2.37 9.63
C ILE A 39 -15.60 2.51 8.63
N LYS A 40 -15.53 1.65 7.60
CA LYS A 40 -14.55 1.74 6.51
C LYS A 40 -14.56 3.13 5.87
N SER A 41 -15.74 3.66 5.56
CA SER A 41 -15.89 4.99 4.95
C SER A 41 -15.36 6.10 5.86
N VAL A 42 -15.71 6.07 7.14
CA VAL A 42 -15.25 7.08 8.12
C VAL A 42 -13.72 7.08 8.24
N ILE A 43 -13.10 5.89 8.37
CA ILE A 43 -11.64 5.79 8.45
C ILE A 43 -10.99 6.27 7.14
N ALA A 44 -11.52 5.86 5.99
CA ALA A 44 -10.97 6.26 4.69
C ALA A 44 -11.07 7.78 4.44
N ILE A 45 -12.16 8.42 4.87
CA ILE A 45 -12.29 9.89 4.84
C ILE A 45 -11.22 10.52 5.74
N GLY A 46 -11.04 10.03 6.97
CA GLY A 46 -10.00 10.52 7.88
C GLY A 46 -8.59 10.42 7.30
N VAL A 47 -8.25 9.26 6.71
CA VAL A 47 -6.97 9.02 6.01
C VAL A 47 -6.80 10.00 4.84
N SER A 48 -7.83 10.16 3.99
CA SER A 48 -7.78 11.05 2.83
C SER A 48 -7.57 12.53 3.20
N LEU A 49 -8.17 12.98 4.30
CA LEU A 49 -8.01 14.35 4.81
C LEU A 49 -6.59 14.56 5.34
N LEU A 50 -6.06 13.62 6.12
CA LEU A 50 -4.69 13.68 6.63
C LEU A 50 -3.65 13.67 5.49
N ASP A 51 -3.82 12.79 4.50
CA ASP A 51 -2.97 12.74 3.31
C ASP A 51 -2.99 14.06 2.54
N SER A 52 -4.19 14.61 2.30
CA SER A 52 -4.35 15.88 1.60
C SER A 52 -3.65 17.02 2.33
N VAL A 53 -3.81 17.11 3.65
CA VAL A 53 -3.14 18.12 4.49
C VAL A 53 -1.61 17.96 4.43
N LEU A 54 -1.09 16.73 4.51
CA LEU A 54 0.35 16.47 4.42
C LEU A 54 0.93 16.84 3.05
N ILE A 55 0.23 16.51 1.97
CA ILE A 55 0.65 16.86 0.61
C ILE A 55 0.67 18.38 0.45
N ILE A 56 -0.39 19.07 0.86
CA ILE A 56 -0.46 20.54 0.83
C ILE A 56 0.65 21.17 1.67
N TYR A 57 0.92 20.66 2.87
CA TYR A 57 2.02 21.12 3.72
C TYR A 57 3.39 20.97 3.04
N ARG A 58 3.65 19.82 2.42
CA ARG A 58 4.95 19.52 1.80
C ARG A 58 5.18 20.27 0.49
N MET A 59 4.14 20.39 -0.34
CA MET A 59 4.21 21.11 -1.63
C MET A 59 4.13 22.63 -1.45
N GLY A 60 3.22 23.13 -0.62
CA GLY A 60 2.98 24.55 -0.45
C GLY A 60 3.98 25.22 0.50
N ILE A 61 4.13 24.69 1.72
CA ILE A 61 4.91 25.34 2.78
C ILE A 61 6.39 24.96 2.68
N LYS A 62 6.72 23.66 2.60
CA LYS A 62 8.13 23.22 2.47
C LYS A 62 8.68 23.33 1.04
N ARG A 63 7.84 23.66 0.05
CA ARG A 63 8.21 23.82 -1.38
C ARG A 63 9.08 22.69 -1.93
N ARG A 64 8.79 21.43 -1.53
CA ARG A 64 9.53 20.27 -2.03
C ARG A 64 9.04 19.90 -3.43
N ASN A 65 9.98 19.65 -4.35
CA ASN A 65 9.65 19.14 -5.67
C ASN A 65 9.23 17.67 -5.58
N LEU A 66 8.03 17.36 -6.10
CA LEU A 66 7.48 16.00 -6.20
C LEU A 66 8.35 15.07 -7.06
N ILE A 67 8.89 15.64 -8.14
CA ILE A 67 9.72 14.94 -9.12
C ILE A 67 11.16 15.36 -8.90
N THR A 68 11.99 14.40 -8.52
CA THR A 68 13.44 14.55 -8.46
C THR A 68 14.08 14.02 -9.75
N PRO A 69 15.33 14.37 -10.07
CA PRO A 69 16.03 13.84 -11.26
C PRO A 69 16.13 12.31 -11.30
N TYR A 70 15.90 11.65 -10.16
CA TYR A 70 15.99 10.20 -9.99
C TYR A 70 14.60 9.51 -9.89
N GLY A 71 13.51 10.28 -10.02
CA GLY A 71 12.12 9.80 -9.96
C GLY A 71 11.25 10.56 -8.96
N ILE A 72 10.07 10.02 -8.66
CA ILE A 72 9.17 10.58 -7.63
C ILE A 72 9.83 10.43 -6.25
N ALA A 73 9.79 11.49 -5.43
CA ALA A 73 10.30 11.44 -4.06
C ALA A 73 9.54 10.36 -3.26
N SER A 74 10.25 9.51 -2.53
CA SER A 74 9.70 8.26 -1.96
C SER A 74 8.47 8.47 -1.08
N ILE A 75 8.51 9.45 -0.18
CA ILE A 75 7.39 9.76 0.72
C ILE A 75 6.25 10.45 -0.03
N ASP A 76 6.56 11.34 -0.98
CA ASP A 76 5.53 12.06 -1.72
C ASP A 76 4.76 11.12 -2.66
N GLY A 77 5.47 10.18 -3.31
CA GLY A 77 4.84 9.10 -4.08
C GLY A 77 3.97 8.18 -3.22
N LEU A 78 4.44 7.81 -2.03
CA LEU A 78 3.65 7.04 -1.06
C LEU A 78 2.33 7.76 -0.72
N LEU A 79 2.38 9.06 -0.41
CA LEU A 79 1.20 9.84 -0.04
C LEU A 79 0.20 9.98 -1.20
N ILE A 80 0.66 10.21 -2.44
CA ILE A 80 -0.22 10.32 -3.62
C ILE A 80 -1.01 9.03 -3.85
N PHE A 81 -0.33 7.88 -3.80
CA PHE A 81 -0.99 6.61 -4.05
C PHE A 81 -1.82 6.13 -2.85
N LEU A 82 -1.46 6.49 -1.61
CA LEU A 82 -2.32 6.29 -0.44
C LEU A 82 -3.59 7.17 -0.48
N LEU A 83 -3.49 8.38 -1.02
CA LEU A 83 -4.64 9.24 -1.27
C LEU A 83 -5.58 8.59 -2.31
N LEU A 84 -5.04 8.10 -3.43
CA LEU A 84 -5.83 7.37 -4.44
C LEU A 84 -6.49 6.11 -3.86
N TYR A 85 -5.75 5.34 -3.06
CA TYR A 85 -6.29 4.21 -2.31
C TYR A 85 -7.49 4.62 -1.44
N SER A 86 -7.35 5.70 -0.67
CA SER A 86 -8.43 6.20 0.20
C SER A 86 -9.66 6.62 -0.60
N TYR A 87 -9.47 7.32 -1.73
CA TYR A 87 -10.58 7.68 -2.61
C TYR A 87 -11.29 6.45 -3.21
N THR A 88 -10.54 5.44 -3.66
CA THR A 88 -11.16 4.20 -4.14
C THR A 88 -11.90 3.43 -3.06
N MET A 89 -11.41 3.42 -1.82
CA MET A 89 -12.13 2.84 -0.69
C MET A 89 -13.44 3.55 -0.41
N ILE A 90 -13.44 4.89 -0.42
CA ILE A 90 -14.65 5.70 -0.23
C ILE A 90 -15.64 5.42 -1.35
N PHE A 91 -15.18 5.44 -2.61
CA PHE A 91 -16.00 5.13 -3.77
C PHE A 91 -16.62 3.74 -3.64
N HIS A 92 -15.80 2.72 -3.39
CA HIS A 92 -16.26 1.35 -3.21
C HIS A 92 -17.28 1.24 -2.08
N ALA A 93 -17.02 1.81 -0.91
CA ALA A 93 -17.94 1.75 0.21
C ALA A 93 -19.28 2.43 -0.09
N ILE A 94 -19.29 3.58 -0.77
CA ILE A 94 -20.51 4.24 -1.22
C ILE A 94 -21.26 3.38 -2.24
N THR A 95 -20.55 2.77 -3.20
CA THR A 95 -21.20 1.90 -4.20
C THR A 95 -21.86 0.69 -3.55
N ILE A 96 -21.19 0.03 -2.60
CA ILE A 96 -21.73 -1.13 -1.88
C ILE A 96 -22.92 -0.72 -0.98
N LEU A 97 -22.81 0.40 -0.26
CA LEU A 97 -23.88 0.88 0.61
C LEU A 97 -25.10 1.39 -0.18
N LYS A 98 -24.96 1.78 -1.45
CA LYS A 98 -26.10 2.21 -2.29
C LYS A 98 -26.64 1.11 -3.21
N ALA A 99 -25.86 0.07 -3.48
CA ALA A 99 -26.24 -0.98 -4.41
C ALA A 99 -27.18 -1.98 -3.72
N GLU A 100 -28.49 -1.71 -3.71
CA GLU A 100 -29.49 -2.73 -3.36
C GLU A 100 -29.43 -3.93 -4.32
N PHE A 101 -29.05 -3.65 -5.58
CA PHE A 101 -28.87 -4.63 -6.65
C PHE A 101 -27.53 -4.43 -7.34
N VAL A 102 -26.92 -5.53 -7.81
CA VAL A 102 -25.70 -5.46 -8.62
C VAL A 102 -26.07 -5.27 -10.08
N GLN A 103 -25.66 -4.12 -10.65
CA GLN A 103 -25.93 -3.79 -12.06
C GLN A 103 -24.78 -4.22 -13.00
N ASN A 104 -23.53 -4.12 -12.53
CA ASN A 104 -22.34 -4.44 -13.32
C ASN A 104 -21.26 -5.06 -12.42
N MET A 105 -21.14 -6.39 -12.48
CA MET A 105 -20.18 -7.16 -11.69
C MET A 105 -18.73 -6.76 -11.95
N ILE A 106 -18.40 -6.44 -13.20
CA ILE A 106 -17.04 -6.03 -13.58
C ILE A 106 -16.67 -4.73 -12.85
N VAL A 107 -17.56 -3.74 -12.85
CA VAL A 107 -17.31 -2.45 -12.20
C VAL A 107 -17.17 -2.60 -10.68
N GLN A 108 -18.01 -3.44 -10.04
CA GLN A 108 -17.91 -3.67 -8.60
C GLN A 108 -16.61 -4.40 -8.22
N GLU A 109 -16.21 -5.43 -8.98
CA GLU A 109 -14.94 -6.13 -8.78
C GLU A 109 -13.74 -5.20 -8.96
N PHE A 110 -13.74 -4.35 -9.99
CA PHE A 110 -12.70 -3.32 -10.14
C PHE A 110 -12.72 -2.32 -9.00
N SER A 111 -13.89 -1.88 -8.55
CA SER A 111 -13.99 -0.97 -7.41
C SER A 111 -13.39 -1.57 -6.14
N PHE A 112 -13.57 -2.88 -5.93
CA PHE A 112 -12.96 -3.59 -4.80
C PHE A 112 -11.44 -3.79 -5.00
N GLN A 113 -10.98 -4.17 -6.19
CA GLN A 113 -9.57 -4.51 -6.38
C GLN A 113 -8.64 -3.30 -6.53
N LEU A 114 -9.12 -2.21 -7.15
CA LEU A 114 -8.32 -1.01 -7.40
C LEU A 114 -7.74 -0.41 -6.12
N GLN A 115 -8.46 -0.50 -5.00
CA GLN A 115 -7.96 -0.03 -3.70
C GLN A 115 -6.63 -0.71 -3.34
N TYR A 116 -6.52 -2.03 -3.51
CA TYR A 116 -5.33 -2.78 -3.16
C TYR A 116 -4.20 -2.60 -4.17
N ILE A 117 -4.53 -2.44 -5.46
CA ILE A 117 -3.55 -2.10 -6.50
C ILE A 117 -2.86 -0.77 -6.17
N PHE A 118 -3.60 0.25 -5.75
CA PHE A 118 -3.01 1.53 -5.37
C PHE A 118 -2.09 1.43 -4.16
N VAL A 119 -2.42 0.62 -3.14
CA VAL A 119 -1.51 0.38 -2.01
C VAL A 119 -0.22 -0.32 -2.46
N LEU A 120 -0.34 -1.33 -3.34
CA LEU A 120 0.83 -2.03 -3.90
C LEU A 120 1.75 -1.05 -4.64
N ILE A 121 1.18 -0.16 -5.46
CA ILE A 121 1.94 0.88 -6.16
C ILE A 121 2.58 1.85 -5.16
N ALA A 122 1.84 2.31 -4.15
CA ALA A 122 2.34 3.24 -3.13
C ALA A 122 3.59 2.70 -2.44
N ILE A 123 3.50 1.44 -2.01
CA ILE A 123 4.55 0.73 -1.29
C ILE A 123 5.75 0.44 -2.21
N GLN A 124 5.52 0.06 -3.47
CA GLN A 124 6.57 -0.18 -4.45
C GLN A 124 7.35 1.10 -4.80
N VAL A 125 6.64 2.23 -4.97
CA VAL A 125 7.25 3.55 -5.22
C VAL A 125 8.09 3.98 -4.02
N TYR A 126 7.58 3.77 -2.80
CA TYR A 126 8.33 4.05 -1.58
C TYR A 126 9.61 3.20 -1.50
N LEU A 127 9.52 1.88 -1.72
CA LEU A 127 10.68 0.97 -1.74
C LEU A 127 11.74 1.41 -2.75
N THR A 128 11.30 1.73 -3.97
CA THR A 128 12.19 2.13 -5.06
C THR A 128 12.88 3.46 -4.76
N GLY A 129 12.12 4.46 -4.31
CA GLY A 129 12.68 5.77 -3.95
C GLY A 129 13.63 5.70 -2.75
N THR A 130 13.33 4.86 -1.76
CA THR A 130 14.22 4.65 -0.61
C THR A 130 15.50 3.91 -0.97
N LEU A 131 15.43 2.91 -1.86
CA LEU A 131 16.62 2.23 -2.38
C LEU A 131 17.53 3.18 -3.16
N ASN A 132 16.97 4.11 -3.93
CA ASN A 132 17.74 5.11 -4.67
C ASN A 132 18.43 6.13 -3.77
N ALA A 133 17.77 6.51 -2.66
CA ALA A 133 18.31 7.46 -1.69
C ALA A 133 19.32 6.83 -0.70
N SER A 134 19.44 5.50 -0.66
CA SER A 134 20.29 4.81 0.30
C SER A 134 21.79 5.00 0.00
N PRO A 135 22.61 5.38 1.00
CA PRO A 135 24.05 5.55 0.80
C PRO A 135 24.74 4.21 0.51
N ARG A 136 25.57 4.20 -0.54
CA ARG A 136 26.29 3.00 -1.01
C ARG A 136 27.63 2.89 -0.29
N TYR A 137 27.66 2.15 0.81
CA TYR A 137 28.91 1.86 1.52
C TYR A 137 29.71 0.77 0.79
N GLN A 138 30.91 1.12 0.32
CA GLN A 138 31.82 0.21 -0.40
C GLN A 138 32.25 -1.03 0.43
N GLY A 139 32.14 -0.98 1.76
CA GLY A 139 32.42 -2.12 2.66
C GLY A 139 31.22 -3.01 3.01
N SER A 140 30.06 -2.81 2.38
CA SER A 140 28.91 -3.69 2.60
C SER A 140 29.02 -4.95 1.72
N LYS A 141 28.86 -6.13 2.31
CA LYS A 141 28.89 -7.42 1.58
C LYS A 141 27.71 -7.60 0.61
N PHE A 142 26.77 -6.66 0.60
CA PHE A 142 25.52 -6.77 -0.15
C PHE A 142 25.53 -5.82 -1.35
N TYR A 143 25.39 -6.37 -2.55
CA TYR A 143 25.39 -5.59 -3.78
C TYR A 143 24.05 -4.87 -3.95
N TYR A 144 24.06 -3.53 -3.97
CA TYR A 144 22.92 -2.73 -4.42
C TYR A 144 23.05 -2.47 -5.93
N PRO A 145 22.08 -2.91 -6.76
CA PRO A 145 22.09 -2.58 -8.18
C PRO A 145 22.10 -1.07 -8.39
N ARG A 146 22.59 -0.60 -9.55
CA ARG A 146 22.56 0.83 -9.89
C ARG A 146 21.11 1.36 -9.83
N PRO A 147 20.86 2.63 -9.45
CA PRO A 147 19.49 3.15 -9.24
C PRO A 147 18.62 2.99 -10.49
N ARG A 148 19.22 3.19 -11.67
CA ARG A 148 18.56 2.96 -12.97
C ARG A 148 18.08 1.52 -13.15
N VAL A 149 18.88 0.53 -12.73
CA VAL A 149 18.53 -0.89 -12.84
C VAL A 149 17.42 -1.25 -11.86
N VAL A 150 17.49 -0.75 -10.63
CA VAL A 150 16.43 -0.93 -9.62
C VAL A 150 15.11 -0.34 -10.10
N ASN A 151 15.14 0.87 -10.67
CA ASN A 151 13.95 1.51 -11.23
C ASN A 151 13.35 0.69 -12.38
N ILE A 152 14.17 0.20 -13.31
CA ILE A 152 13.69 -0.62 -14.44
C ILE A 152 13.04 -1.91 -13.94
N ILE A 153 13.71 -2.65 -13.04
CA ILE A 153 13.18 -3.89 -12.46
C ILE A 153 11.86 -3.61 -11.72
N SER A 154 11.83 -2.55 -10.92
CA SER A 154 10.65 -2.14 -10.15
C SER A 154 9.45 -1.82 -11.06
N VAL A 155 9.66 -1.05 -12.13
CA VAL A 155 8.62 -0.70 -13.10
C VAL A 155 8.12 -1.95 -13.84
N ILE A 156 9.03 -2.83 -14.29
CA ILE A 156 8.65 -4.08 -14.97
C ILE A 156 7.81 -4.97 -14.06
N LEU A 157 8.25 -5.18 -12.81
CA LEU A 157 7.49 -5.97 -11.84
C LEU A 157 6.13 -5.33 -11.57
N LEU A 158 6.06 -4.01 -11.40
CA LEU A 158 4.80 -3.29 -11.20
C LEU A 158 3.83 -3.50 -12.37
N ILE A 159 4.31 -3.42 -13.61
CA ILE A 159 3.51 -3.65 -14.81
C ILE A 159 3.01 -5.09 -14.83
N ILE A 160 3.87 -6.08 -14.57
CA ILE A 160 3.50 -7.50 -14.56
C ILE A 160 2.41 -7.74 -13.51
N TRP A 161 2.62 -7.33 -12.26
CA TRP A 161 1.64 -7.53 -11.19
C TRP A 161 0.32 -6.80 -11.48
N SER A 162 0.38 -5.52 -11.86
CA SER A 162 -0.82 -4.74 -12.14
C SER A 162 -1.60 -5.29 -13.34
N SER A 163 -0.91 -5.71 -14.40
CA SER A 163 -1.56 -6.28 -15.58
C SER A 163 -2.23 -7.64 -15.28
N ALA A 164 -1.57 -8.49 -14.47
CA ALA A 164 -2.14 -9.74 -14.01
C ALA A 164 -3.41 -9.49 -13.17
N GLU A 165 -3.34 -8.57 -12.19
CA GLU A 165 -4.46 -8.23 -11.32
C GLU A 165 -5.65 -7.64 -12.10
N LEU A 166 -5.41 -6.72 -13.04
CA LEU A 166 -6.47 -6.13 -13.85
C LEU A 166 -7.14 -7.19 -14.75
N THR A 167 -6.34 -8.08 -15.35
CA THR A 167 -6.85 -9.14 -16.23
C THR A 167 -7.66 -10.16 -15.44
N LEU A 168 -7.15 -10.63 -14.30
CA LEU A 168 -7.86 -11.57 -13.44
C LEU A 168 -9.12 -10.95 -12.84
N THR A 169 -9.09 -9.67 -12.47
CA THR A 169 -10.30 -8.96 -12.00
C THR A 169 -11.36 -8.87 -13.08
N TYR A 170 -10.97 -8.58 -14.32
CA TYR A 170 -11.89 -8.60 -15.45
C TYR A 170 -12.50 -9.99 -15.67
N LEU A 171 -11.69 -11.05 -15.66
CA LEU A 171 -12.16 -12.43 -15.80
C LEU A 171 -13.10 -12.83 -14.66
N VAL A 172 -12.74 -12.53 -13.41
CA VAL A 172 -13.64 -12.77 -12.25
C VAL A 172 -14.95 -12.02 -12.45
N GLY A 173 -14.92 -10.74 -12.81
CA GLY A 173 -16.13 -9.93 -13.00
C GLY A 173 -17.01 -10.41 -14.16
N LYS A 174 -16.40 -10.91 -15.24
CA LYS A 174 -17.09 -11.45 -16.42
C LYS A 174 -17.72 -12.81 -16.14
N ASP A 175 -16.96 -13.70 -15.50
CA ASP A 175 -17.33 -15.10 -15.29
C ASP A 175 -18.05 -15.31 -13.94
N ARG A 176 -18.32 -14.22 -13.20
CA ARG A 176 -19.07 -14.25 -11.94
C ARG A 176 -20.48 -14.78 -12.20
N ASN A 177 -20.67 -16.07 -11.95
CA ASN A 177 -21.98 -16.69 -12.04
C ASN A 177 -22.85 -16.21 -10.86
N TYR A 178 -23.91 -15.51 -11.20
CA TYR A 178 -24.96 -15.02 -10.31
C TYR A 178 -25.69 -16.18 -9.58
N PHE A 179 -25.70 -17.38 -10.17
CA PHE A 179 -26.46 -18.55 -9.72
C PHE A 179 -25.69 -19.50 -8.79
N TYR A 180 -25.36 -19.10 -7.56
CA TYR A 180 -25.29 -20.09 -6.47
C TYR A 180 -26.66 -20.20 -5.80
N THR A 181 -27.72 -20.38 -6.58
CA THR A 181 -28.88 -21.16 -6.11
C THR A 181 -28.49 -22.63 -6.27
N SER A 182 -28.57 -23.38 -5.19
CA SER A 182 -28.06 -24.74 -4.99
C SER A 182 -28.71 -25.84 -5.85
N SER A 183 -29.22 -25.54 -7.05
CA SER A 183 -30.11 -26.45 -7.81
C SER A 183 -29.66 -26.82 -9.22
N ASP A 184 -28.85 -26.02 -9.93
CA ASP A 184 -28.42 -26.35 -11.30
C ASP A 184 -27.08 -27.10 -11.35
N LYS A 185 -27.17 -28.43 -11.46
CA LYS A 185 -26.02 -29.35 -11.56
C LYS A 185 -25.34 -29.35 -12.94
N GLU A 186 -25.89 -28.67 -13.95
CA GLU A 186 -25.46 -28.83 -15.35
C GLU A 186 -24.28 -27.93 -15.79
N LYS A 187 -23.77 -27.01 -14.95
CA LYS A 187 -22.61 -26.14 -15.29
C LYS A 187 -21.34 -26.43 -14.47
N ASN A 188 -20.99 -27.70 -14.28
CA ASN A 188 -19.89 -28.07 -13.39
C ASN A 188 -18.50 -27.59 -13.85
N ASP A 189 -18.23 -27.46 -15.15
CA ASP A 189 -16.89 -27.11 -15.65
C ASP A 189 -16.63 -25.59 -15.64
N ASP A 190 -17.63 -24.76 -15.98
CA ASP A 190 -17.53 -23.30 -15.87
C ASP A 190 -17.38 -22.85 -14.40
N ILE A 191 -18.07 -23.54 -13.49
CA ILE A 191 -17.97 -23.32 -12.06
C ILE A 191 -16.56 -23.65 -11.54
N LYS A 192 -15.93 -24.73 -12.02
CA LYS A 192 -14.54 -25.07 -11.65
C LYS A 192 -13.56 -24.02 -12.18
N ASN A 193 -13.69 -23.63 -13.44
CA ASN A 193 -12.81 -22.63 -14.05
C ASN A 193 -12.88 -21.29 -13.29
N TYR A 194 -14.08 -20.82 -12.96
CA TYR A 194 -14.28 -19.60 -12.18
C TYR A 194 -13.59 -19.65 -10.80
N LYS A 195 -13.67 -20.79 -10.09
CA LYS A 195 -12.98 -20.98 -8.79
C LYS A 195 -11.48 -20.84 -8.93
N TYR A 196 -10.90 -21.44 -9.97
CA TYR A 196 -9.46 -21.31 -10.21
C TYR A 196 -9.06 -19.87 -10.50
N VAL A 197 -9.86 -19.11 -11.24
CA VAL A 197 -9.56 -17.69 -11.52
C VAL A 197 -9.57 -16.85 -10.24
N ILE A 198 -10.57 -17.03 -9.37
CA ILE A 198 -10.64 -16.36 -8.06
C ILE A 198 -9.41 -16.73 -7.22
N TYR A 199 -9.15 -18.02 -7.06
CA TYR A 199 -8.01 -18.51 -6.30
C TYR A 199 -6.69 -17.93 -6.82
N SER A 200 -6.49 -17.97 -8.15
CA SER A 200 -5.31 -17.41 -8.81
C SER A 200 -5.16 -15.92 -8.56
N ARG A 201 -6.24 -15.13 -8.61
CA ARG A 201 -6.21 -13.68 -8.32
C ARG A 201 -5.66 -13.41 -6.92
N TYR A 202 -6.26 -14.00 -5.90
CA TYR A 202 -5.83 -13.75 -4.52
C TYR A 202 -4.43 -14.29 -4.22
N MET A 203 -4.08 -15.44 -4.81
CA MET A 203 -2.75 -16.02 -4.64
C MET A 203 -1.67 -15.18 -5.32
N ILE A 204 -1.91 -14.66 -6.53
CA ILE A 204 -0.98 -13.78 -7.25
C ILE A 204 -0.76 -12.49 -6.44
N PHE A 205 -1.83 -11.87 -5.95
CA PHE A 205 -1.72 -10.70 -5.07
C PHE A 205 -0.96 -11.01 -3.78
N GLY A 206 -1.26 -12.15 -3.14
CA GLY A 206 -0.58 -12.62 -1.94
C GLY A 206 0.92 -12.84 -2.16
N ILE A 207 1.30 -13.49 -3.27
CA ILE A 207 2.70 -13.71 -3.65
C ILE A 207 3.39 -12.37 -3.92
N ALA A 208 2.75 -11.44 -4.64
CA ALA A 208 3.29 -10.10 -4.85
C ALA A 208 3.58 -9.40 -3.51
N CYS A 209 2.67 -9.55 -2.55
CA CYS A 209 2.85 -9.01 -1.21
C CYS A 209 4.02 -9.66 -0.45
N ILE A 210 4.19 -10.97 -0.53
CA ILE A 210 5.32 -11.70 0.07
C ILE A 210 6.65 -11.24 -0.53
N VAL A 211 6.73 -11.12 -1.86
CA VAL A 211 7.96 -10.67 -2.53
C VAL A 211 8.35 -9.27 -2.05
N ILE A 212 7.40 -8.34 -2.03
CA ILE A 212 7.65 -6.97 -1.55
C ILE A 212 7.99 -6.96 -0.05
N PHE A 213 7.33 -7.77 0.77
CA PHE A 213 7.64 -7.94 2.19
C PHE A 213 9.09 -8.38 2.42
N ILE A 214 9.55 -9.42 1.70
CA ILE A 214 10.93 -9.90 1.78
C ILE A 214 11.91 -8.80 1.39
N LEU A 215 11.61 -8.03 0.34
CA LEU A 215 12.45 -6.91 -0.08
C LEU A 215 12.56 -5.83 1.00
N PHE A 216 11.46 -5.45 1.66
CA PHE A 216 11.50 -4.50 2.78
C PHE A 216 12.26 -5.03 3.99
N LEU A 217 12.11 -6.32 4.30
CA LEU A 217 12.81 -6.94 5.42
C LEU A 217 14.32 -6.94 5.18
N LEU A 218 14.77 -7.39 4.01
CA LEU A 218 16.18 -7.36 3.62
C LEU A 218 16.73 -5.94 3.58
N PHE A 219 15.97 -5.00 3.01
CA PHE A 219 16.34 -3.59 2.97
C PHE A 219 16.45 -2.99 4.38
N GLY A 220 15.48 -3.26 5.26
CA GLY A 220 15.46 -2.73 6.63
C GLY A 220 16.63 -3.21 7.48
N LEU A 221 16.95 -4.50 7.38
CA LEU A 221 18.13 -5.07 8.04
C LEU A 221 19.42 -4.42 7.54
N ASN A 222 19.53 -4.21 6.23
CA ASN A 222 20.73 -3.61 5.64
C ASN A 222 20.84 -2.11 5.94
N LEU A 223 19.74 -1.38 5.94
CA LEU A 223 19.71 0.04 6.28
C LEU A 223 20.21 0.26 7.71
N ASN A 224 19.77 -0.58 8.66
CA ASN A 224 20.20 -0.48 10.04
C ASN A 224 21.72 -0.72 10.17
N ARG A 225 22.25 -1.74 9.46
CA ARG A 225 23.70 -2.03 9.44
C ARG A 225 24.51 -0.91 8.78
N ALA A 226 24.04 -0.36 7.66
CA ALA A 226 24.72 0.73 6.96
C ALA A 226 24.72 2.02 7.80
N ALA A 227 23.60 2.32 8.44
CA ALA A 227 23.45 3.44 9.35
C ALA A 227 24.39 3.35 10.57
N GLN A 228 24.47 2.17 11.20
CA GLN A 228 25.38 1.94 12.33
C GLN A 228 26.85 2.12 11.93
N ARG A 229 27.28 1.52 10.81
CA ARG A 229 28.65 1.68 10.29
C ARG A 229 28.96 3.13 9.91
N SER A 230 28.01 3.82 9.29
CA SER A 230 28.18 5.24 8.95
C SER A 230 28.37 6.09 10.20
N LEU A 231 27.59 5.83 11.25
CA LEU A 231 27.78 6.48 12.55
C LEU A 231 29.15 6.16 13.15
N GLU A 232 29.57 4.89 13.15
CA GLU A 232 30.87 4.45 13.66
C GLU A 232 32.04 5.14 12.93
N ASP A 233 32.02 5.20 11.60
CA ASP A 233 33.04 5.88 10.80
C ASP A 233 33.07 7.39 11.06
N MET A 234 31.89 8.00 11.23
CA MET A 234 31.77 9.41 11.58
C MET A 234 32.34 9.73 12.97
N TYR A 235 32.14 8.84 13.95
CA TYR A 235 32.77 8.94 15.27
C TYR A 235 34.28 8.73 15.21
N ARG A 236 34.74 7.73 14.44
CA ARG A 236 36.16 7.37 14.31
C ARG A 236 36.98 8.47 13.65
N ASN A 237 36.40 9.16 12.67
CA ASN A 237 37.08 10.25 11.95
C ASN A 237 37.07 11.60 12.69
N LYS A 238 36.52 11.69 13.92
CA LYS A 238 36.36 12.93 14.70
C LYS A 238 35.72 14.11 13.92
N LYS A 239 35.05 13.82 12.79
CA LYS A 239 34.51 14.85 11.88
C LYS A 239 33.21 15.49 12.37
N ILE A 240 32.72 15.15 13.57
CA ILE A 240 31.35 15.49 13.97
C ILE A 240 31.26 16.13 15.37
N LYS A 241 30.72 17.35 15.40
CA LYS A 241 30.12 17.98 16.59
C LYS A 241 28.83 17.23 16.95
N SER A 242 28.57 16.98 18.24
CA SER A 242 27.39 16.23 18.74
C SER A 242 26.05 16.66 18.13
N ASN A 243 25.91 17.94 17.76
CA ASN A 243 24.73 18.54 17.13
C ASN A 243 24.36 17.94 15.76
N VAL A 244 25.28 17.32 15.01
CA VAL A 244 24.99 16.71 13.69
C VAL A 244 24.62 15.22 13.80
N VAL A 245 25.00 14.54 14.89
CA VAL A 245 24.69 13.11 15.09
C VAL A 245 23.20 12.87 15.36
N ILE A 246 22.60 13.76 16.15
CA ILE A 246 21.20 13.66 16.58
C ILE A 246 20.22 13.67 15.39
N PRO A 247 20.29 14.61 14.42
CA PRO A 247 19.38 14.61 13.28
C PRO A 247 19.55 13.39 12.36
N ILE A 248 20.79 12.88 12.20
CA ILE A 248 21.05 11.67 11.42
C ILE A 248 20.41 10.45 12.08
N ARG A 249 20.59 10.25 13.39
CA ARG A 249 19.94 9.16 14.13
C ARG A 249 18.42 9.25 14.06
N MET A 250 17.86 10.46 14.11
CA MET A 250 16.42 10.67 14.00
C MET A 250 15.89 10.33 12.62
N ALA A 251 16.61 10.69 11.55
CA ALA A 251 16.25 10.31 10.18
C ALA A 251 16.28 8.79 9.96
N ILE A 252 17.29 8.10 10.50
CA ILE A 252 17.38 6.62 10.49
C ILE A 252 16.20 5.99 11.23
N LEU A 253 15.86 6.52 12.42
CA LEU A 253 14.74 6.03 13.22
C LEU A 253 13.43 6.20 12.43
N LYS A 254 13.18 7.37 11.84
CA LYS A 254 12.00 7.63 10.98
C LYS A 254 11.90 6.62 9.84
N MET A 255 13.00 6.39 9.12
CA MET A 255 13.02 5.45 8.01
C MET A 255 12.76 4.00 8.46
N ARG A 256 13.26 3.63 9.65
CA ARG A 256 13.01 2.32 10.27
C ARG A 256 11.55 2.13 10.65
N TRP A 257 10.90 3.13 11.22
CA TRP A 257 9.47 3.07 11.56
C TRP A 257 8.61 2.92 10.30
N ILE A 258 8.79 3.78 9.31
CA ILE A 258 7.99 3.73 8.07
C ILE A 258 8.23 2.40 7.35
N ASN A 259 9.49 1.94 7.24
CA ASN A 259 9.80 0.64 6.66
C ASN A 259 9.16 -0.52 7.45
N GLY A 260 9.26 -0.50 8.79
CA GLY A 260 8.63 -1.49 9.65
C GLY A 260 7.11 -1.55 9.42
N SER A 261 6.44 -0.40 9.40
CA SER A 261 4.99 -0.32 9.13
C SER A 261 4.62 -0.85 7.74
N CYS A 262 5.35 -0.47 6.69
CA CYS A 262 5.12 -0.99 5.33
C CYS A 262 5.35 -2.51 5.27
N SER A 263 6.38 -3.02 5.94
CA SER A 263 6.66 -4.46 6.03
C SER A 263 5.51 -5.20 6.73
N THR A 264 5.02 -4.70 7.87
CA THR A 264 3.88 -5.28 8.58
C THR A 264 2.61 -5.27 7.73
N ILE A 265 2.35 -4.20 6.97
CA ILE A 265 1.20 -4.13 6.03
C ILE A 265 1.29 -5.23 4.98
N MET A 266 2.44 -5.37 4.32
CA MET A 266 2.59 -6.35 3.26
C MET A 266 2.49 -7.79 3.78
N ALA A 267 2.99 -8.07 4.99
CA ALA A 267 2.79 -9.35 5.65
C ALA A 267 1.31 -9.61 5.96
N ALA A 268 0.61 -8.62 6.51
CA ALA A 268 -0.82 -8.74 6.81
C ALA A 268 -1.63 -8.96 5.52
N PHE A 269 -1.36 -8.21 4.45
CA PHE A 269 -2.06 -8.37 3.18
C PHE A 269 -1.75 -9.73 2.53
N ALA A 270 -0.50 -10.18 2.55
CA ALA A 270 -0.15 -11.51 2.06
C ALA A 270 -0.98 -12.60 2.75
N VAL A 271 -1.04 -12.59 4.09
CA VAL A 271 -1.80 -13.57 4.86
C VAL A 271 -3.30 -13.47 4.57
N LEU A 272 -3.86 -12.26 4.57
CA LEU A 272 -5.30 -12.06 4.34
C LEU A 272 -5.72 -12.49 2.93
N PHE A 273 -4.96 -12.13 1.90
CA PHE A 273 -5.28 -12.51 0.52
C PHE A 273 -5.11 -14.01 0.29
N ILE A 274 -4.06 -14.65 0.83
CA ILE A 274 -3.92 -16.11 0.73
C ILE A 274 -5.06 -16.83 1.44
N ILE A 275 -5.44 -16.38 2.64
CA ILE A 275 -6.59 -16.93 3.37
C ILE A 275 -7.88 -16.74 2.56
N MET A 276 -8.10 -15.55 1.97
CA MET A 276 -9.27 -15.30 1.10
C MET A 276 -9.28 -16.22 -0.11
N GLY A 277 -8.14 -16.41 -0.79
CA GLY A 277 -8.04 -17.33 -1.93
C GLY A 277 -8.45 -18.77 -1.56
N ILE A 278 -8.04 -19.24 -0.38
CA ILE A 278 -8.40 -20.58 0.11
C ILE A 278 -9.86 -20.62 0.59
N MET A 279 -10.28 -19.64 1.38
CA MET A 279 -11.54 -19.69 2.15
C MET A 279 -12.77 -19.20 1.39
N GLU A 280 -12.62 -18.33 0.38
CA GLU A 280 -13.75 -17.76 -0.35
C GLU A 280 -14.66 -18.86 -0.91
N GLN A 281 -14.06 -19.93 -1.46
CA GLN A 281 -14.81 -21.06 -1.97
C GLN A 281 -15.58 -21.81 -0.87
N TYR A 282 -14.90 -22.14 0.25
CA TYR A 282 -15.52 -22.90 1.34
C TYR A 282 -16.67 -22.15 2.02
N ILE A 283 -16.58 -20.82 2.08
CA ILE A 283 -17.59 -19.97 2.72
C ILE A 283 -18.89 -19.98 1.93
N PHE A 284 -18.80 -19.84 0.60
CA PHE A 284 -19.98 -19.70 -0.25
C PHE A 284 -20.56 -21.04 -0.74
N GLU A 285 -19.84 -22.16 -0.61
CA GLU A 285 -20.35 -23.49 -1.00
C GLU A 285 -21.04 -24.25 0.13
N ASN A 286 -20.53 -24.17 1.36
CA ASN A 286 -20.94 -25.10 2.41
C ASN A 286 -22.08 -24.56 3.29
N GLY A 287 -22.43 -23.28 3.20
CA GLY A 287 -23.62 -22.66 3.82
C GLY A 287 -23.80 -22.85 5.34
N ALA A 288 -22.87 -23.51 6.03
CA ALA A 288 -23.01 -23.89 7.43
C ALA A 288 -22.79 -22.66 8.34
N PRO A 289 -23.45 -22.61 9.52
CA PRO A 289 -23.35 -21.48 10.44
C PRO A 289 -21.91 -21.18 10.91
N LEU A 290 -21.03 -22.19 10.91
CA LEU A 290 -19.61 -22.00 11.17
C LEU A 290 -18.95 -21.05 10.15
N TYR A 291 -19.33 -21.16 8.87
CA TYR A 291 -18.77 -20.34 7.78
C TYR A 291 -19.30 -18.90 7.78
N ALA A 292 -20.49 -18.66 8.34
CA ALA A 292 -21.01 -17.30 8.53
C ALA A 292 -20.09 -16.47 9.44
N ASN A 293 -19.61 -17.05 10.55
CA ASN A 293 -18.67 -16.39 11.45
C ASN A 293 -17.31 -16.10 10.78
N ILE A 294 -16.83 -17.03 9.94
CA ILE A 294 -15.59 -16.84 9.19
C ILE A 294 -15.76 -15.71 8.15
N SER A 295 -16.89 -15.67 7.44
CA SER A 295 -17.22 -14.60 6.49
C SER A 295 -17.24 -13.22 7.16
N LYS A 296 -17.87 -13.12 8.33
CA LYS A 296 -17.89 -11.88 9.15
C LYS A 296 -16.48 -11.43 9.52
N PHE A 297 -15.66 -12.36 10.03
CA PHE A 297 -14.27 -12.08 10.36
C PHE A 297 -13.46 -11.62 9.14
N LEU A 298 -13.57 -12.32 8.00
CA LEU A 298 -12.86 -11.96 6.78
C LEU A 298 -13.33 -10.63 6.20
N CYS A 299 -14.62 -10.30 6.30
CA CYS A 299 -15.14 -9.00 5.92
C CYS A 299 -14.47 -7.89 6.75
N ILE A 300 -14.45 -8.01 8.09
CA ILE A 300 -13.72 -7.07 8.95
C ILE A 300 -12.25 -7.01 8.55
N ALA A 301 -11.63 -8.16 8.37
CA ALA A 301 -10.20 -8.25 8.13
C ALA A 301 -9.82 -7.57 6.81
N MET A 302 -10.58 -7.76 5.74
CA MET A 302 -10.30 -7.18 4.42
C MET A 302 -10.73 -5.72 4.29
N ASN A 303 -11.71 -5.26 5.08
CA ASN A 303 -12.26 -3.90 4.96
C ASN A 303 -11.80 -2.92 6.03
N LEU A 304 -11.41 -3.37 7.22
CA LEU A 304 -11.01 -2.49 8.34
C LEU A 304 -9.51 -2.55 8.63
N ILE A 305 -8.85 -3.70 8.49
CA ILE A 305 -7.40 -3.79 8.76
C ILE A 305 -6.60 -2.95 7.76
N PRO A 306 -6.84 -3.02 6.42
CA PRO A 306 -6.13 -2.20 5.45
C PRO A 306 -6.19 -0.69 5.71
N PRO A 307 -7.37 -0.06 5.91
CA PRO A 307 -7.42 1.37 6.23
C PRO A 307 -6.78 1.69 7.58
N ALA A 308 -6.96 0.85 8.62
CA ALA A 308 -6.33 1.06 9.93
C ALA A 308 -4.81 1.05 9.86
N LEU A 309 -4.22 0.11 9.11
CA LEU A 309 -2.76 0.07 8.94
C LEU A 309 -2.24 1.25 8.11
N SER A 310 -2.98 1.68 7.09
CA SER A 310 -2.62 2.90 6.32
C SER A 310 -2.62 4.15 7.22
N PHE A 311 -3.60 4.25 8.12
CA PHE A 311 -3.65 5.32 9.12
C PHE A 311 -2.43 5.31 10.06
N ILE A 312 -1.97 4.13 10.50
CA ILE A 312 -0.76 3.98 11.31
C ILE A 312 0.50 4.45 10.54
N VAL A 313 0.59 4.17 9.24
CA VAL A 313 1.69 4.69 8.40
C VAL A 313 1.66 6.21 8.34
N LEU A 314 0.48 6.81 8.14
CA LEU A 314 0.34 8.28 8.13
C LEU A 314 0.74 8.90 9.46
N LEU A 315 0.28 8.35 10.59
CA LEU A 315 0.70 8.81 11.91
C LEU A 315 2.22 8.72 12.09
N SER A 316 2.84 7.65 11.57
CA SER A 316 4.31 7.48 11.61
C SER A 316 5.03 8.55 10.77
N ILE A 317 4.46 8.95 9.63
CA ILE A 317 4.98 10.03 8.78
C ILE A 317 4.82 11.39 9.48
N VAL A 318 3.62 11.68 10.02
CA VAL A 318 3.32 12.93 10.75
C VAL A 318 4.29 13.08 11.93
N TYR A 319 4.40 12.05 12.78
CA TYR A 319 5.32 12.04 13.91
C TYR A 319 6.77 12.27 13.46
N GLY A 320 7.17 11.63 12.35
CA GLY A 320 8.49 11.79 11.75
C GLY A 320 8.76 13.15 11.10
N GLU A 321 7.75 13.92 10.71
CA GLU A 321 7.91 15.30 10.21
C GLU A 321 7.88 16.31 11.37
N ALA A 322 6.98 16.15 12.34
CA ALA A 322 6.85 17.07 13.47
C ALA A 322 8.13 17.14 14.33
N ARG A 323 8.79 15.99 14.55
CA ARG A 323 10.01 15.93 15.36
C ARG A 323 11.25 16.45 14.65
N THR A 324 11.29 16.41 13.31
CA THR A 324 12.41 17.01 12.55
C THR A 324 12.38 18.52 12.57
N ASP A 325 11.18 19.13 12.56
CA ASP A 325 11.05 20.58 12.54
C ASP A 325 11.42 21.18 13.91
N ILE A 326 11.05 20.54 15.03
CA ILE A 326 11.45 20.95 16.39
C ILE A 326 12.99 20.97 16.53
N ILE A 327 13.69 19.97 16.00
CA ILE A 327 15.15 19.90 16.09
C ILE A 327 15.81 20.96 15.19
N SER A 328 15.19 21.33 14.06
CA SER A 328 15.67 22.41 13.19
C SER A 328 15.39 23.82 13.71
N VAL A 329 14.47 23.99 14.66
CA VAL A 329 14.15 25.26 15.35
C VAL A 329 15.02 25.45 16.61
N PHE A 330 15.66 24.39 17.11
CA PHE A 330 16.70 24.47 18.15
C PHE A 330 18.14 24.31 17.62
N PRO A 331 18.64 25.13 16.66
CA PRO A 331 20.07 25.30 16.44
C PRO A 331 20.48 26.68 16.99
N SER A 332 20.68 26.82 18.30
CA SER A 332 21.54 27.85 18.90
C SER A 332 21.32 27.92 20.40
N THR A 333 22.12 27.17 21.15
CA THR A 333 22.56 27.64 22.47
C THR A 333 24.03 27.36 22.70
N HIS A 334 24.90 27.46 21.69
CA HIS A 334 26.30 27.83 21.87
C HIS A 334 26.94 28.33 20.57
N PHE A 335 27.66 29.44 20.73
CA PHE A 335 28.22 30.42 19.81
C PHE A 335 28.71 29.94 18.43
N GLU A 336 28.40 30.80 17.46
CA GLU A 336 29.06 30.96 16.16
C GLU A 336 30.59 31.01 16.31
N GLU A 337 31.29 30.32 15.43
CA GLU A 337 32.53 30.78 14.81
C GLU A 337 32.82 29.84 13.63
N ASP A 338 32.68 30.44 12.44
CA ASP A 338 33.33 30.20 11.15
C ASP A 338 33.55 28.77 10.59
N ASP A 339 33.43 28.73 9.26
CA ASP A 339 33.69 27.65 8.32
C ASP A 339 32.63 26.54 8.19
N TYR A 340 31.76 26.69 7.18
CA TYR A 340 31.80 25.84 5.98
C TYR A 340 30.85 26.46 4.93
N GLN A 341 31.37 27.39 4.12
CA GLN A 341 30.76 27.64 2.81
C GLN A 341 30.96 26.37 1.97
N MET A 342 29.88 25.64 1.71
CA MET A 342 29.90 24.56 0.72
C MET A 342 30.06 25.17 -0.67
N ASN A 343 31.31 25.34 -1.11
CA ASN A 343 31.66 25.72 -2.48
C ASN A 343 31.26 24.60 -3.44
N TYR A 344 30.04 24.67 -3.95
CA TYR A 344 29.63 23.98 -5.16
C TYR A 344 29.66 24.96 -6.34
N THR A 345 30.86 25.24 -6.88
CA THR A 345 31.00 25.73 -8.25
C THR A 345 32.39 25.41 -8.83
N LYS A 346 32.42 24.46 -9.77
CA LYS A 346 33.24 24.35 -11.01
C LYS A 346 34.77 24.55 -10.84
N GLN A 347 35.65 23.54 -10.98
CA GLN A 347 35.88 22.70 -12.17
C GLN A 347 35.57 23.38 -13.51
N SER A 348 36.25 24.49 -13.79
CA SER A 348 36.53 24.96 -15.16
C SER A 348 37.63 26.03 -15.15
N GLN A 349 38.86 25.66 -14.77
CA GLN A 349 40.04 26.51 -14.95
C GLN A 349 41.32 25.70 -14.84
N GLU A 350 41.47 24.68 -15.70
CA GLU A 350 42.75 23.98 -15.87
C GLU A 350 42.80 23.41 -17.30
N SER A 351 42.83 24.30 -18.28
CA SER A 351 43.31 24.03 -19.63
C SER A 351 43.38 25.33 -20.41
N GLY A 352 44.57 25.92 -20.52
CA GLY A 352 44.82 27.01 -21.47
C GLY A 352 45.91 27.98 -21.02
N GLU A 353 47.03 27.93 -21.75
CA GLU A 353 48.01 29.01 -21.95
C GLU A 353 49.18 29.10 -20.95
N LEU A 354 50.21 28.29 -21.26
CA LEU A 354 51.61 28.69 -21.17
C LEU A 354 52.15 28.74 -22.61
N ILE A 355 52.26 29.96 -23.16
CA ILE A 355 53.27 30.34 -24.16
C ILE A 355 54.05 31.49 -23.54
#